data_AF-A0A6J6C9P5-F1
#
_entry.id   AF-A0A6J6C9P5-F1
#
_cell.length_a   1.000
_cell.length_b   1.000
_cell.length_c   1.000
_cell.angle_alpha   90.00
_cell.angle_beta   90.00
_cell.angle_gamma   90.00
#
_symmetry.space_group_name_H-M   'P 1'
#
loop_
_entity.id
_entity.type
_entity.pdbx_description
1 polymer ?
#
loop_
_entity_poly.entity_id
_entity_poly.type
_entity_poly.pdbx_seq_one_letter_code
_entity_poly.pdbx_strand_id
1 'polypeptide(L)'
;MVGVALASALLVLMERRGITELRHLLLPGFCAGLTTFSAVTAQSLEPRDGGALFLAENVIASIIIVVIVLPIARKIIPVRS
;
A
#
# COMPACT_ATOMS: atom_id res chain seq x y z
N MET A 1 -3.30 -7.00 1.27
CA MET A 1 -4.09 -5.75 1.25
C MET A 1 -3.83 -4.82 2.43
N VAL A 2 -3.66 -5.32 3.66
CA VAL A 2 -3.41 -4.48 4.86
C VAL A 2 -2.17 -3.57 4.72
N GLY A 3 -1.06 -4.06 4.17
CA GLY A 3 0.16 -3.27 3.97
C GLY A 3 -0.04 -2.03 3.08
N VAL A 4 -0.93 -2.10 2.08
CA VAL A 4 -1.24 -0.98 1.17
C VAL A 4 -2.05 0.11 1.87
N ALA A 5 -3.02 -0.29 2.70
CA ALA A 5 -3.79 0.64 3.53
C ALA A 5 -2.89 1.34 4.56
N LEU A 6 -1.97 0.59 5.18
CA LEU A 6 -1.01 1.12 6.14
C LEU A 6 -0.02 2.08 5.45
N ALA A 7 0.51 1.72 4.29
CA ALA A 7 1.41 2.56 3.49
C ALA A 7 0.77 3.90 3.12
N SER A 8 -0.47 3.88 2.62
CA SER A 8 -1.20 5.08 2.22
C SER A 8 -1.55 5.99 3.40
N ALA A 9 -1.93 5.43 4.55
CA ALA A 9 -2.16 6.20 5.78
C ALA A 9 -0.86 6.83 6.31
N LEU A 10 0.24 6.07 6.32
CA LEU A 10 1.55 6.54 6.77
C LEU A 10 2.16 7.59 5.84
N LEU A 11 1.96 7.46 4.53
CA LEU A 11 2.39 8.46 3.56
C LEU A 11 1.76 9.82 3.88
N VAL A 12 0.44 9.86 4.09
CA VAL A 12 -0.27 11.10 4.45
C VAL A 12 0.18 11.63 5.82
N LEU A 13 0.41 10.74 6.80
CA LEU A 13 0.93 11.13 8.11
C LEU A 13 2.31 11.79 8.00
N MET A 14 3.21 11.21 7.21
CA MET A 14 4.57 11.71 6.99
C MET A 14 4.58 13.02 6.20
N GLU A 15 3.73 13.13 5.18
CA GLU A 15 3.56 14.34 4.36
C GLU A 15 3.05 15.51 5.21
N ARG A 16 2.17 15.26 6.20
CA ARG A 16 1.61 16.29 7.09
C ARG A 16 2.43 16.58 8.35
N ARG A 17 3.26 15.64 8.83
CA ARG A 17 4.09 15.83 10.03
C ARG A 17 5.58 16.08 9.76
N GLY A 18 6.04 16.01 8.51
CA GLY A 18 7.43 16.32 8.15
C GLY A 18 8.47 15.33 8.68
N ILE A 19 8.08 14.07 8.91
CA ILE A 19 8.96 13.05 9.50
C ILE A 19 9.74 12.34 8.37
N THR A 20 10.83 12.98 7.92
CA THR A 20 11.61 12.52 6.75
C THR A 20 12.54 11.33 7.06
N GLU A 21 13.08 11.28 8.28
CA GLU A 21 14.01 10.21 8.72
C GLU A 21 13.32 8.85 8.77
N LEU A 22 12.12 8.80 9.36
CA LEU A 22 11.37 7.54 9.52
C LEU A 22 10.75 7.06 8.20
N ARG A 23 10.65 7.93 7.19
CA ARG A 23 10.08 7.62 5.87
C ARG A 23 10.78 6.45 5.20
N HIS A 24 12.11 6.45 5.24
CA HIS A 24 12.93 5.45 4.54
C HIS A 24 12.88 4.07 5.21
N LEU A 25 12.56 4.01 6.50
CA LEU A 25 12.38 2.75 7.23
C LEU A 25 10.95 2.22 7.10
N LEU A 26 9.94 3.08 7.24
CA LEU A 26 8.55 2.65 7.36
C LEU A 26 7.86 2.42 6.01
N LEU A 27 8.18 3.21 4.97
CA LEU A 27 7.61 3.01 3.63
C LEU A 27 8.39 1.94 2.83
N PRO A 28 9.69 2.11 2.53
CA PRO A 28 10.49 1.08 1.85
C PRO A 28 10.78 -0.17 2.68
N GLY A 29 10.97 -0.05 3.99
CA GLY A 29 11.31 -1.19 4.83
C GLY A 29 10.07 -1.98 5.25
N PHE A 30 9.23 -1.39 6.10
CA PHE A 30 8.09 -2.08 6.69
C PHE A 30 6.93 -2.30 5.72
N CYS A 31 6.44 -1.24 5.06
CA CYS A 31 5.28 -1.35 4.19
C CYS A 31 5.59 -2.14 2.90
N ALA A 32 6.75 -1.90 2.27
CA ALA A 32 7.13 -2.70 1.11
C ALA A 32 7.44 -4.16 1.48
N GLY A 33 8.00 -4.42 2.67
CA GLY A 33 8.17 -5.79 3.18
C GLY A 33 6.85 -6.53 3.41
N LEU A 34 5.80 -5.82 3.84
CA LEU A 34 4.44 -6.36 4.00
C LEU A 34 3.70 -6.57 2.66
N THR A 35 4.15 -5.94 1.57
CA THR A 35 3.53 -6.06 0.24
C THR A 35 4.53 -6.65 -0.76
N THR A 36 4.46 -7.95 -1.01
CA THR A 36 5.40 -8.63 -1.92
C THR A 36 4.79 -8.90 -3.31
N PHE A 37 5.35 -8.26 -4.34
CA PHE A 37 4.96 -8.52 -5.73
C PHE A 37 5.47 -9.89 -6.24
N SER A 38 6.61 -10.37 -5.72
CA SER A 38 7.19 -11.64 -6.14
C SER A 38 6.32 -12.83 -5.73
N ALA A 39 5.71 -12.79 -4.55
CA ALA A 39 4.79 -13.85 -4.12
C ALA A 39 3.51 -13.87 -4.96
N VAL A 40 2.95 -12.69 -5.29
CA VAL A 40 1.78 -12.61 -6.18
C VAL A 40 2.13 -13.12 -7.58
N THR A 41 3.32 -12.80 -8.08
CA THR A 41 3.82 -13.30 -9.37
C THR A 41 3.96 -14.82 -9.36
N ALA A 42 4.62 -15.40 -8.35
CA ALA A 42 4.76 -16.86 -8.23
C ALA A 42 3.38 -17.55 -8.17
N GLN A 43 2.49 -17.05 -7.32
CA GLN A 43 1.11 -17.55 -7.19
C GLN A 43 0.24 -17.28 -8.40
N SER A 44 0.66 -16.44 -9.35
CA SER A 44 -0.06 -16.21 -10.59
C SER A 44 0.48 -17.01 -11.77
N LEU A 45 1.73 -17.46 -11.69
CA LEU A 45 2.34 -18.33 -12.71
C LEU A 45 2.18 -19.82 -12.38
N GLU A 46 2.14 -20.21 -11.11
CA GLU A 46 1.92 -21.62 -10.70
C GLU A 46 0.51 -22.17 -10.99
N PRO A 47 -0.59 -21.41 -10.91
CA PRO A 47 -1.90 -21.91 -11.30
C PRO A 47 -2.05 -21.84 -12.82
N ARG A 48 -2.31 -23.00 -13.44
CA ARG A 48 -2.53 -23.11 -14.89
C ARG A 48 -3.82 -22.44 -15.35
N ASP A 49 -4.77 -22.21 -14.43
CA ASP A 49 -6.03 -21.51 -14.65
C ASP A 49 -6.24 -20.42 -13.59
N GLY A 50 -6.58 -19.20 -14.03
CA GLY A 50 -6.98 -18.10 -13.13
C GLY A 50 -5.86 -17.21 -12.59
N GLY A 51 -4.59 -17.47 -12.90
CA GLY A 51 -3.46 -16.63 -12.46
C GLY A 51 -3.55 -15.16 -12.90
N ALA A 52 -4.03 -14.92 -14.13
CA ALA A 52 -4.29 -13.57 -14.63
C ALA A 52 -5.42 -12.85 -13.87
N LEU A 53 -6.46 -13.59 -13.45
CA LEU A 53 -7.55 -13.06 -12.64
C LEU A 53 -7.04 -12.69 -11.24
N PHE A 54 -6.21 -13.54 -10.63
CA PHE A 54 -5.61 -13.30 -9.32
C PHE A 54 -4.68 -12.09 -9.31
N LEU A 55 -3.88 -11.91 -10.37
CA LEU A 55 -3.08 -10.69 -10.57
C LEU A 55 -3.97 -9.45 -10.69
N ALA A 56 -4.97 -9.51 -11.57
CA ALA A 56 -5.87 -8.39 -11.80
C ALA A 56 -6.61 -8.00 -10.52
N GLU A 57 -7.11 -8.97 -9.76
CA GLU A 57 -7.78 -8.73 -8.48
C GLU A 57 -6.85 -8.06 -7.47
N ASN A 58 -5.63 -8.58 -7.28
CA ASN A 58 -4.67 -7.98 -6.34
C ASN A 58 -4.28 -6.56 -6.73
N VAL A 59 -4.06 -6.29 -8.02
CA VAL A 59 -3.69 -4.96 -8.51
C VAL A 59 -4.86 -3.98 -8.37
N ILE A 60 -6.05 -4.36 -8.85
CA ILE A 60 -7.24 -3.49 -8.83
C ILE A 60 -7.67 -3.22 -7.38
N ALA A 61 -7.71 -4.25 -6.53
CA ALA A 61 -8.04 -4.08 -5.10
C ALA A 61 -7.03 -3.16 -4.40
N SER A 62 -5.73 -3.30 -4.70
CA SER A 62 -4.69 -2.42 -4.15
C SER A 62 -4.92 -0.95 -4.55
N ILE A 63 -5.24 -0.68 -5.82
CA ILE A 63 -5.55 0.68 -6.29
C ILE A 63 -6.80 1.25 -5.60
N ILE A 64 -7.88 0.45 -5.51
CA ILE A 64 -9.12 0.87 -4.84
C ILE A 64 -8.84 1.26 -3.38
N ILE A 65 -8.03 0.48 -2.67
CA ILE A 65 -7.65 0.78 -1.29
C ILE A 65 -6.91 2.12 -1.20
N VAL A 66 -5.95 2.38 -2.10
CA VAL A 66 -5.23 3.67 -2.10
C VAL A 66 -6.19 4.84 -2.35
N VAL A 67 -7.09 4.70 -3.33
CA VAL A 67 -8.09 5.73 -3.67
C VAL A 67 -9.03 6.04 -2.50
N ILE A 68 -9.39 5.05 -1.69
CA ILE A 68 -10.26 5.22 -0.52
C ILE A 68 -9.49 5.72 0.71
N VAL A 69 -8.31 5.16 0.97
CA VAL A 69 -7.55 5.45 2.21
C VAL A 69 -6.91 6.82 2.16
N LEU A 70 -6.40 7.28 1.01
CA LEU A 70 -5.80 8.62 0.90
C LEU A 70 -6.74 9.77 1.32
N PRO A 71 -7.98 9.89 0.83
CA PRO A 71 -8.88 10.95 1.26
C PRO A 71 -9.31 10.80 2.73
N ILE A 72 -9.51 9.57 3.22
CA ILE A 72 -9.82 9.31 4.63
C ILE A 72 -8.67 9.76 5.53
N ALA A 73 -7.44 9.36 5.22
CA ALA A 73 -6.26 9.76 5.98
C ALA A 73 -6.07 11.28 5.96
N ARG A 74 -6.30 11.95 4.82
CA ARG A 74 -6.24 13.42 4.71
C ARG A 74 -7.33 14.12 5.52
N LYS A 75 -8.49 13.48 5.72
CA LYS A 75 -9.59 13.99 6.54
C LYS A 75 -9.33 13.80 8.04
N ILE A 76 -8.73 12.68 8.44
CA ILE A 76 -8.46 12.33 9.84
C ILE A 76 -7.22 13.05 10.38
N ILE A 77 -6.19 13.25 9.56
CA ILE A 77 -4.91 13.84 9.98
C ILE A 77 -4.93 15.32 9.62
N PRO A 78 -5.24 16.26 10.55
CA PRO A 78 -5.18 17.69 10.27
C PRO A 78 -3.76 18.13 9.89
N VAL A 79 -3.64 19.07 8.95
CA VAL A 79 -2.35 19.70 8.63
C VAL A 79 -1.88 20.45 9.87
N ARG A 80 -0.65 20.20 10.32
CA ARG A 80 -0.04 21.00 11.38
C ARG A 80 0.26 22.37 10.78
N SER A 81 -0.44 23.41 11.24
CA SER A 81 -0.09 24.81 10.94
C SER A 81 1.25 25.19 11.55
#